data_AF-A0A4Q3XUA5-F1
#
_entry.id   AF-A0A4Q3XUA5-F1
#
_cell.length_a   1.000
_cell.length_b   1.000
_cell.length_c   1.000
_cell.angle_alpha   90.00
_cell.angle_beta   90.00
_cell.angle_gamma   90.00
#
_symmetry.space_group_name_H-M   'P 1'
#
loop_
_entity.id
_entity.type
_entity.pdbx_description
1 polymer ?
#
loop_
_entity_poly.entity_id
_entity_poly.type
_entity_poly.pdbx_seq_one_letter_code
_entity_poly.pdbx_strand_id
1 'polypeptide(L)'
;MGEPFDFCTPFRAAVTDIAKALGPQSAASLRLPSLEENEDFVEGSLSFGGNVVDIYWEHSLSYLCLKSDMATLEAITLRIRPLLKT
;
A
#
# COMPACT_ATOMS: atom_id res chain seq x y z
N MET A 1 -14.07 3.98 -10.81
CA MET A 1 -13.15 5.13 -10.70
C MET A 1 -13.58 5.90 -9.47
N GLY A 2 -12.64 6.28 -8.60
CA GLY A 2 -12.93 7.21 -7.51
C GLY A 2 -13.14 8.62 -8.06
N GLU A 3 -14.00 9.40 -7.43
CA GLU A 3 -14.13 10.82 -7.75
C GLU A 3 -12.97 11.58 -7.11
N PRO A 4 -12.34 12.57 -7.79
CA PRO A 4 -11.38 13.46 -7.13
C PRO A 4 -12.00 14.08 -5.88
N PHE A 5 -11.21 14.29 -4.83
CA PHE A 5 -11.68 14.76 -3.52
C PHE A 5 -12.63 13.80 -2.78
N ASP A 6 -12.67 12.51 -3.13
CA ASP A 6 -13.41 11.52 -2.37
C ASP A 6 -12.65 11.11 -1.09
N PHE A 7 -12.91 11.85 -0.01
CA PHE A 7 -12.42 11.55 1.34
C PHE A 7 -12.99 10.25 1.93
N CYS A 8 -13.98 9.62 1.28
CA CYS A 8 -14.46 8.29 1.66
C CYS A 8 -13.60 7.17 1.08
N THR A 9 -12.64 7.47 0.18
CA THR A 9 -11.75 6.45 -0.38
C THR A 9 -10.95 5.78 0.75
N PRO A 10 -11.09 4.46 0.95
CA PRO A 10 -10.56 3.79 2.14
C PRO A 10 -9.09 3.40 1.96
N PHE A 11 -8.20 4.36 1.68
CA PHE A 11 -6.78 4.11 1.38
C PHE A 11 -6.09 3.29 2.47
N ARG A 12 -6.28 3.63 3.75
CA ARG A 12 -5.74 2.89 4.90
C ARG A 12 -6.15 1.42 4.90
N ALA A 13 -7.41 1.11 4.56
CA ALA A 13 -7.89 -0.27 4.46
C ALA A 13 -7.26 -0.98 3.24
N ALA A 14 -7.21 -0.29 2.09
CA ALA A 14 -6.60 -0.84 0.88
C ALA A 14 -5.12 -1.23 1.09
N VAL A 15 -4.30 -0.38 1.71
CA VAL A 15 -2.89 -0.70 2.00
C VAL A 15 -2.74 -1.79 3.06
N THR A 16 -3.68 -1.88 4.00
CA THR A 16 -3.73 -2.99 4.97
C THR A 16 -3.98 -4.32 4.27
N ASP A 17 -4.88 -4.36 3.28
CA ASP A 17 -5.16 -5.57 2.51
C ASP A 17 -4.02 -5.94 1.56
N ILE A 18 -3.34 -4.96 0.97
CA ILE A 18 -2.09 -5.18 0.23
C ILE A 18 -1.03 -5.82 1.14
N ALA A 19 -0.85 -5.31 2.36
CA ALA A 19 0.10 -5.87 3.32
C ALA A 19 -0.23 -7.33 3.67
N LYS A 20 -1.51 -7.67 3.88
CA LYS A 20 -1.95 -9.05 4.10
C LYS A 20 -1.66 -9.96 2.90
N ALA A 21 -1.92 -9.47 1.69
CA ALA A 21 -1.65 -10.22 0.46
C ALA A 21 -0.17 -10.50 0.25
N LEU A 22 0.72 -9.55 0.60
CA LEU A 22 2.16 -9.75 0.55
C LEU A 22 2.68 -10.67 1.67
N GLY A 23 2.00 -10.74 2.81
CA GLY A 23 2.47 -11.50 3.97
C GLY A 23 1.37 -12.27 4.69
N PRO A 24 0.87 -13.40 4.15
CA PRO A 24 -0.17 -14.19 4.82
C PRO A 24 0.27 -14.79 6.18
N GLN A 25 1.55 -14.67 6.58
CA GLN A 25 2.10 -15.18 7.83
C GLN A 25 3.08 -14.19 8.51
N SER A 26 2.61 -13.00 8.90
CA SER A 26 3.30 -12.08 9.85
C SER A 26 4.61 -11.40 9.38
N ALA A 27 5.12 -11.68 8.18
CA ALA A 27 6.38 -11.09 7.71
C ALA A 27 6.24 -9.68 7.11
N ALA A 28 5.01 -9.22 6.85
CA ALA A 28 4.73 -7.89 6.35
C ALA A 28 4.43 -6.93 7.51
N SER A 29 5.10 -5.78 7.53
CA SER A 29 4.93 -4.73 8.54
C SER A 29 4.53 -3.44 7.83
N LEU A 30 3.35 -2.92 8.16
CA LEU A 30 2.84 -1.65 7.65
C LEU A 30 3.10 -0.56 8.70
N ARG A 31 3.77 0.51 8.29
CA ARG A 31 3.99 1.72 9.10
C ARG A 31 3.26 2.88 8.43
N LEU A 32 2.24 3.38 9.13
CA LEU A 32 1.52 4.60 8.80
C LEU A 32 1.58 5.53 10.02
N PRO A 33 1.49 6.85 9.82
CA PRO A 33 1.25 7.76 10.92
C PRO A 33 -0.11 7.47 11.57
N SER A 34 -0.28 8.02 12.77
CA SER A 34 -1.58 8.09 13.45
C SER A 34 -2.64 8.67 12.50
N LEU A 35 -3.89 8.28 12.71
CA LEU A 35 -5.01 8.88 11.99
C LEU A 35 -5.24 10.31 12.49
N GLU A 36 -5.23 11.26 11.57
CA GLU A 36 -5.62 12.65 11.77
C GLU A 36 -6.98 12.91 11.11
N GLU A 37 -7.75 13.86 11.65
CA GLU A 37 -9.00 14.27 11.01
C GLU A 37 -8.68 15.12 9.77
N ASN A 38 -9.26 14.77 8.63
CA ASN A 38 -9.07 15.48 7.35
C ASN A 38 -7.63 15.42 6.80
N GLU A 39 -6.95 14.27 6.94
CA GLU A 39 -5.66 14.04 6.27
C GLU A 39 -5.82 14.28 4.76
N ASP A 40 -5.05 15.21 4.20
CA ASP A 40 -5.06 15.45 2.75
C ASP A 40 -4.13 14.48 2.03
N PHE A 41 -3.00 14.16 2.64
CA PHE A 41 -2.06 13.15 2.16
C PHE A 41 -1.48 12.36 3.32
N VAL A 42 -1.00 11.16 3.03
CA VAL A 42 -0.29 10.31 3.99
C VAL A 42 0.88 9.64 3.32
N GLU A 43 2.00 9.64 4.02
CA GLU A 43 3.19 8.88 3.70
C GLU A 43 3.36 7.71 4.67
N GLY A 44 3.89 6.61 4.16
CA GLY A 44 4.14 5.43 4.96
C GLY A 44 5.08 4.45 4.29
N SER A 45 5.24 3.29 4.90
CA SER A 45 6.05 2.22 4.33
C SER A 45 5.47 0.84 4.64
N LEU A 46 5.66 -0.07 3.71
CA LEU A 46 5.37 -1.49 3.85
C LEU A 46 6.66 -2.28 3.72
N SER A 47 7.04 -2.98 4.77
CA SER A 47 8.22 -3.85 4.77
C SER A 47 7.79 -5.31 4.68
N PHE A 48 8.45 -6.12 3.86
CA PHE A 48 8.24 -7.57 3.82
C PHE A 48 9.51 -8.29 3.35
N GLY A 49 9.91 -9.35 4.04
CA GLY A 49 11.05 -10.18 3.62
C GLY A 49 12.36 -9.39 3.39
N GLY A 50 12.59 -8.32 4.16
CA GLY A 50 13.75 -7.44 4.01
C GLY A 50 13.59 -6.32 2.97
N ASN A 51 12.54 -6.34 2.14
CA ASN A 51 12.26 -5.29 1.17
C ASN A 51 11.36 -4.21 1.79
N VAL A 52 11.43 -2.99 1.24
CA VAL A 52 10.62 -1.84 1.66
C VAL A 52 9.94 -1.22 0.44
N VAL A 53 8.66 -0.92 0.58
CA VAL A 53 7.85 -0.18 -0.39
C VAL A 53 7.37 1.09 0.29
N ASP A 54 7.70 2.23 -0.29
CA ASP A 54 7.19 3.53 0.13
C ASP A 54 5.73 3.66 -0.34
N ILE A 55 4.90 4.21 0.53
CA ILE A 55 3.49 4.46 0.31
C ILE A 55 3.28 5.97 0.36
N TYR A 56 2.55 6.49 -0.63
CA TYR A 56 2.02 7.84 -0.58
C TYR A 56 0.59 7.80 -1.11
N TRP A 57 -0.36 8.44 -0.44
CA TRP A 57 -1.64 8.74 -1.06
C TRP A 57 -2.04 10.18 -0.79
N GLU A 58 -2.87 10.70 -1.70
CA GLU A 58 -3.42 12.04 -1.63
C GLU A 58 -4.91 11.98 -1.92
N HIS A 59 -5.73 12.44 -0.98
CA HIS A 59 -7.18 12.42 -1.04
C HIS A 59 -7.71 13.37 -2.12
N SER A 60 -7.11 14.57 -2.24
CA SER A 60 -7.47 15.58 -3.25
C SER A 60 -7.44 15.00 -4.69
N LEU A 61 -6.42 14.20 -5.00
CA LEU A 61 -6.23 13.56 -6.31
C LEU A 61 -6.79 12.14 -6.36
N SER A 62 -7.23 11.59 -5.22
CA SER A 62 -7.70 10.22 -5.08
C SER A 62 -6.75 9.20 -5.69
N TYR A 63 -5.46 9.37 -5.39
CA TYR A 63 -4.36 8.59 -5.95
C TYR A 63 -3.55 7.91 -4.84
N LEU A 64 -3.20 6.63 -5.08
CA LEU A 64 -2.29 5.84 -4.27
C LEU A 64 -1.03 5.52 -5.08
N CYS A 65 0.11 5.92 -4.55
CA CYS A 65 1.45 5.60 -5.04
C CYS A 65 2.06 4.48 -4.20
N LEU A 66 2.65 3.50 -4.88
CA LEU A 66 3.56 2.52 -4.30
C LEU A 66 4.89 2.63 -5.03
N LYS A 67 5.97 2.86 -4.29
CA LYS A 67 7.30 3.09 -4.87
C LYS A 67 8.34 2.20 -4.20
N SER A 68 9.21 1.61 -5.01
CA SER A 68 10.41 0.90 -4.54
C SER A 68 11.42 0.79 -5.68
N ASP A 69 12.55 0.13 -5.42
CA ASP A 69 13.49 -0.25 -6.47
C ASP A 69 12.95 -1.42 -7.33
N MET A 70 13.54 -1.61 -8.52
CA MET A 70 13.09 -2.62 -9.48
C MET A 70 13.18 -4.04 -8.90
N ALA A 71 14.25 -4.35 -8.16
CA ALA A 71 14.46 -5.67 -7.57
C ALA A 71 13.34 -6.04 -6.58
N THR A 72 12.91 -5.06 -5.78
CA THR A 72 11.78 -5.21 -4.85
C THR A 72 10.47 -5.43 -5.61
N LEU A 73 10.21 -4.66 -6.68
CA LEU A 73 9.00 -4.81 -7.49
C LEU A 73 8.93 -6.19 -8.19
N GLU A 74 10.06 -6.71 -8.65
CA GLU A 74 10.17 -8.07 -9.19
C GLU A 74 9.89 -9.12 -8.11
N ALA A 75 10.44 -8.95 -6.90
CA ALA A 75 10.18 -9.83 -5.77
C ALA A 75 8.69 -9.86 -5.36
N ILE A 76 8.01 -8.71 -5.38
CA ILE A 76 6.55 -8.62 -5.20
C ILE A 76 5.85 -9.42 -6.27
N THR A 77 6.19 -9.20 -7.54
CA THR A 77 5.56 -9.86 -8.69
C THR A 77 5.65 -11.38 -8.57
N LEU A 78 6.83 -11.91 -8.25
CA LEU A 78 7.04 -13.34 -8.05
C LEU A 78 6.18 -13.91 -6.91
N ARG A 79 5.98 -13.12 -5.86
CA ARG A 79 5.22 -13.54 -4.67
C ARG A 79 3.71 -13.52 -4.88
N ILE A 80 3.18 -12.54 -5.61
CA ILE A 80 1.74 -12.41 -5.86
C ILE A 80 1.27 -13.24 -7.06
N ARG A 81 2.14 -13.53 -8.04
CA ARG A 81 1.78 -14.26 -9.27
C ARG A 81 1.02 -15.57 -9.01
N PRO A 82 1.40 -16.43 -8.04
CA PRO A 82 0.65 -17.66 -7.72
C PRO A 82 -0.76 -17.41 -7.14
N LEU A 83 -1.02 -16.23 -6.58
CA LEU A 83 -2.31 -15.87 -5.98
C LEU A 83 -3.32 -15.37 -7.03
N LEU A 84 -2.83 -14.94 -8.19
CA LEU A 84 -3.64 -14.56 -9.34
C LEU A 84 -4.14 -15.85 -10.01
N LYS A 85 -5.27 -16.38 -9.54
CA LYS A 85 -5.97 -17.44 -10.24
C LYS A 85 -6.47 -16.89 -11.58
N THR A 86 -5.91 -17.39 -12.68
CA THR A 86 -6.49 -17.23 -14.03
C THR A 86 -7.81 -17.97 -14.16
#